data_AF-A0A5R2MYJ1-F1
#
_entry.id   AF-A0A5R2MYJ1-F1
#
_cell.length_a   1.000
_cell.length_b   1.000
_cell.length_c   1.000
_cell.angle_alpha   90.00
_cell.angle_beta   90.00
_cell.angle_gamma   90.00
#
_symmetry.space_group_name_H-M   'P 1'
#
loop_
_entity.id
_entity.type
_entity.pdbx_description
1 polymer ?
#
loop_
_entity_poly.entity_id
_entity_poly.type
_entity_poly.pdbx_seq_one_letter_code
_entity_poly.pdbx_strand_id
1 'polypeptide(L)' 'AAVAAKYKADFPDVRLLTVENVFGGWDKVQKEHFAAGGLLDQAYGSR' A
#
# COMPACT_ATOMS: atom_id res chain seq x y z
N ALA A 1 -0.94 17.02 -18.76
CA ALA A 1 -0.74 18.02 -17.69
C ALA A 1 -2.01 18.81 -17.33
N ALA A 2 -2.83 19.23 -18.29
CA ALA A 2 -4.00 20.09 -18.03
C ALA A 2 -5.06 19.51 -17.06
N VAL A 3 -5.27 18.19 -17.08
CA VAL A 3 -6.26 17.53 -16.19
C VAL A 3 -5.83 17.61 -14.72
N ALA A 4 -4.59 17.25 -14.39
CA ALA A 4 -4.10 17.30 -13.02
C ALA A 4 -4.18 18.71 -12.41
N ALA A 5 -3.89 19.74 -13.20
CA ALA A 5 -4.02 21.12 -12.76
C ALA A 5 -5.49 21.52 -12.49
N LYS A 6 -6.42 21.09 -13.36
CA LYS A 6 -7.86 21.38 -13.23
C LYS A 6 -8.45 20.83 -11.92
N TYR A 7 -8.01 19.65 -11.49
CA TYR A 7 -8.54 18.97 -10.30
C TYR A 7 -7.62 19.08 -9.07
N LYS A 8 -6.60 19.93 -9.10
CA LYS A 8 -5.61 20.04 -8.01
C LYS A 8 -6.25 20.33 -6.65
N ALA A 9 -7.37 21.06 -6.62
CA ALA A 9 -8.09 21.37 -5.38
C ALA A 9 -8.74 20.14 -4.72
N ASP A 10 -9.01 19.07 -5.47
CA ASP A 10 -9.65 17.84 -4.97
C ASP A 10 -8.64 16.85 -4.37
N PHE A 11 -7.34 17.05 -4.63
CA PHE A 11 -6.27 16.18 -4.17
C PHE A 11 -5.35 16.96 -3.22
N PRO A 12 -5.61 16.93 -1.90
CA PRO A 12 -4.75 17.60 -0.93
C PRO A 12 -3.34 17.05 -1.01
N ASP A 13 -2.35 17.91 -0.79
CA ASP A 13 -0.96 17.50 -0.75
C ASP A 13 -0.70 16.74 0.56
N VAL A 14 -0.51 15.43 0.43
CA VAL A 14 -0.25 14.54 1.56
C VAL A 14 1.01 13.73 1.29
N ARG A 15 1.72 13.38 2.37
CA ARG A 15 2.92 12.55 2.27
C ARG A 15 2.55 11.17 1.74
N LEU A 16 3.05 10.85 0.55
CA LEU A 16 2.92 9.53 -0.05
C LEU A 16 4.12 8.64 0.32
N LEU A 17 3.84 7.37 0.57
CA LEU A 17 4.82 6.30 0.71
C LEU A 17 4.67 5.35 -0.47
N THR A 18 5.78 4.78 -0.92
CA THR A 18 5.77 3.72 -1.93
C THR A 18 6.01 2.37 -1.27
N VAL A 19 5.47 1.31 -1.88
CA VAL A 19 5.61 -0.05 -1.36
C VAL A 19 7.06 -0.51 -1.43
N GLU A 20 7.81 -0.06 -2.43
CA GLU A 20 9.23 -0.31 -2.59
C GLU A 20 10.03 0.26 -1.42
N ASN A 21 9.71 1.49 -0.98
CA ASN A 21 10.46 2.15 0.08
C ASN A 21 10.14 1.60 1.47
N VAL A 22 8.91 1.15 1.70
CA VAL A 22 8.47 0.69 3.03
C VAL A 22 8.65 -0.81 3.20
N PHE A 23 8.35 -1.57 2.15
CA PHE A 23 8.25 -3.04 2.23
C PHE A 23 9.21 -3.77 1.27
N GLY A 24 9.97 -3.06 0.43
CA GLY A 24 10.89 -3.68 -0.53
C GLY A 24 10.21 -4.25 -1.77
N GLY A 25 8.96 -3.86 -2.04
CA GLY A 25 8.21 -4.22 -3.24
C GLY A 25 7.11 -5.26 -3.01
N TRP A 26 6.21 -5.38 -3.99
CA TRP A 26 5.01 -6.20 -3.88
C TRP A 26 5.29 -7.70 -3.71
N ASP A 27 6.34 -8.24 -4.33
CA ASP A 27 6.71 -9.66 -4.18
C ASP A 27 7.04 -10.03 -2.74
N LYS A 28 7.68 -9.12 -2.00
CA LYS A 28 8.02 -9.30 -0.59
C LYS A 28 6.78 -9.14 0.28
N VAL A 29 5.97 -8.10 0.02
CA VAL A 29 4.70 -7.88 0.72
C VAL A 29 3.80 -9.10 0.62
N GLN A 30 3.63 -9.65 -0.58
CA GLN A 30 2.75 -10.77 -0.84
C GLN A 30 3.17 -12.00 -0.03
N LYS A 31 4.48 -12.30 0.03
CA LYS A 31 5.00 -13.47 0.75
C LYS A 31 4.94 -13.31 2.27
N GLU A 32 5.27 -12.14 2.79
CA GLU A 32 5.40 -11.93 4.24
C GLU A 32 4.04 -11.61 4.89
N HIS A 33 3.21 -10.81 4.22
CA HIS A 33 1.96 -10.32 4.82
C HIS A 33 0.74 -11.15 4.41
N PHE A 34 0.65 -11.57 3.14
CA PHE A 34 -0.60 -12.07 2.56
C PHE A 34 -0.60 -13.56 2.17
N ALA A 35 0.53 -14.24 2.24
CA ALA A 35 0.58 -15.69 2.03
C ALA A 35 -0.17 -16.41 3.17
N ALA A 36 -0.59 -17.66 2.92
CA ALA A 36 -1.24 -18.47 3.94
C ALA A 36 -0.33 -18.63 5.18
N GLY A 37 -0.87 -18.32 6.36
CA GLY A 37 -0.11 -18.27 7.62
C GLY A 37 0.77 -17.02 7.78
N GLY A 38 0.68 -16.06 6.85
CA GLY A 38 1.38 -14.78 6.89
C GLY A 38 0.84 -13.84 7.97
N LEU A 39 1.40 -12.63 8.02
CA LEU A 39 1.09 -11.69 9.10
C LEU A 39 -0.39 -11.30 9.16
N LEU A 40 -1.08 -11.24 8.02
CA LEU A 40 -2.51 -10.96 8.00
C LEU A 40 -3.30 -12.10 8.68
N ASP A 41 -3.03 -13.35 8.33
CA ASP A 41 -3.69 -14.51 8.94
C ASP A 41 -3.41 -14.60 10.44
N GLN A 42 -2.19 -14.27 10.87
CA GLN A 42 -1.84 -14.23 12.30
C GLN A 42 -2.57 -13.13 13.06
N ALA A 43 -2.72 -11.96 12.45
CA ALA A 43 -3.38 -10.81 13.07
C ALA A 43 -4.91 -11.00 13.18
N TYR A 44 -5.53 -11.63 12.18
CA TYR A 44 -6.97 -11.83 12.13
C TYR A 44 -7.43 -13.20 12.63
N GLY A 45 -6.52 -14.16 12.76
CA GLY A 45 -6.80 -15.53 13.20
C GLY A 45 -7.74 -16.30 12.27
N SER A 46 -8.12 -17.52 12.70
CA SER A 46 -9.26 -18.24 12.15
C SER A 46 -10.53 -17.62 12.73
N ARG A 47 -11.26 -16.82 11.94
CA ARG A 47 -12.66 -16.53 12.28
C ARG A 47 -13.50 -17.79 12.14
#